data_AF-A0AAJ1TBK4-F1
#
_entry.id   AF-A0AAJ1TBK4-F1
#
_cell.length_a   1.000
_cell.length_b   1.000
_cell.length_c   1.000
_cell.angle_alpha   90.00
_cell.angle_beta   90.00
_cell.angle_gamma   90.00
#
_symmetry.space_group_name_H-M   'P 1'
#
loop_
_entity.id
_entity.type
_entity.pdbx_description
1 polymer ?
#
loop_
_entity_poly.entity_id
_entity_poly.type
_entity_poly.pdbx_seq_one_letter_code
_entity_poly.pdbx_strand_id
1 'polypeptide(L)'
;MVIAFFVVPLVWGVITLLRAGAAHGGPDCPWLQLGEDGEEHPGQMRQGYTCVLDYNYHGGDSTGTATFRQRKYAQEVKRGELLGQGLLYTLYGAAGTATTVIATRSRR
;
A
#
# COMPACT_ATOMS: atom_id res chain seq x y z
N MET A 1 -21.87 18.81 13.39
CA MET A 1 -21.05 17.65 13.80
C MET A 1 -21.23 16.41 12.92
N VAL A 2 -22.29 16.29 12.10
CA VAL A 2 -22.48 15.13 11.19
C VAL A 2 -21.44 15.08 10.06
N ILE A 3 -20.95 16.23 9.60
CA ILE A 3 -19.98 16.31 8.49
C ILE A 3 -18.65 15.62 8.79
N ALA A 4 -18.25 15.55 10.07
CA ALA A 4 -17.00 14.91 10.49
C ALA A 4 -16.99 13.41 10.16
N PHE A 5 -18.15 12.74 10.24
CA PHE A 5 -18.28 11.32 9.88
C PHE A 5 -18.05 11.05 8.39
N PHE A 6 -18.13 12.07 7.54
CA PHE A 6 -17.89 11.94 6.11
C PHE A 6 -16.50 12.45 5.71
N VAL A 7 -15.98 13.48 6.38
CA VAL A 7 -14.64 14.02 6.11
C VAL A 7 -13.54 13.02 6.52
N VAL A 8 -13.67 12.35 7.66
CA VAL A 8 -12.67 11.37 8.12
C VAL A 8 -12.46 10.22 7.11
N PRO A 9 -13.50 9.48 6.67
CA PRO A 9 -13.33 8.46 5.66
C PRO A 9 -12.91 9.04 4.30
N LEU A 10 -13.37 10.25 3.92
CA LEU A 10 -12.89 10.90 2.69
C LEU A 10 -11.37 11.07 2.70
N VAL A 11 -10.82 11.69 3.76
CA VAL A 11 -9.38 11.93 3.90
C VAL A 11 -8.61 10.60 3.93
N TRP A 12 -9.13 9.60 4.64
CA TRP A 12 -8.52 8.28 4.67
C TRP A 12 -8.52 7.58 3.30
N GLY A 13 -9.61 7.73 2.54
CA GLY A 13 -9.75 7.25 1.17
C GLY A 13 -8.72 7.88 0.23
N VAL A 14 -8.53 9.19 0.33
CA VAL A 14 -7.51 9.90 -0.47
C VAL A 14 -6.10 9.42 -0.12
N ILE A 15 -5.78 9.26 1.17
CA ILE A 15 -4.47 8.76 1.61
C ILE A 15 -4.21 7.34 1.10
N THR A 16 -5.21 6.45 1.16
CA THR A 16 -5.08 5.07 0.67
C THR A 16 -4.91 5.01 -0.85
N LEU A 17 -5.62 5.86 -1.61
CA LEU A 17 -5.40 6.02 -3.05
C LEU A 17 -3.99 6.53 -3.38
N LEU A 18 -3.48 7.52 -2.63
CA LEU A 18 -2.11 8.01 -2.80
C LEU A 18 -1.07 6.90 -2.52
N ARG A 19 -1.28 6.09 -1.48
CA ARG A 19 -0.42 4.93 -1.19
C ARG A 19 -0.47 3.88 -2.31
N ALA A 20 -1.64 3.64 -2.88
CA ALA A 20 -1.79 2.73 -4.02
C ALA A 20 -1.09 3.26 -5.29
N GLY A 21 -1.08 4.59 -5.48
CA GLY A 21 -0.32 5.25 -6.53
C GLY A 21 1.19 5.16 -6.31
N ALA A 22 1.66 5.38 -5.07
CA ALA A 22 3.06 5.28 -4.69
C ALA A 22 3.60 3.84 -4.76
N ALA A 23 2.74 2.83 -4.60
CA ALA A 23 3.08 1.42 -4.79
C ALA A 23 3.28 1.02 -6.27
N HIS A 24 3.67 1.95 -7.14
CA HIS A 24 3.99 1.72 -8.54
C HIS A 24 5.51 1.72 -8.74
N GLY A 25 6.09 0.61 -9.21
CA GLY A 25 7.54 0.48 -9.39
C GLY A 25 8.04 -0.94 -9.13
N GLY A 26 9.34 -1.06 -8.88
CA GLY A 26 9.94 -2.32 -8.43
C GLY A 26 9.45 -2.69 -7.03
N PRO A 27 9.31 -4.00 -6.72
CA PRO A 27 9.00 -4.43 -5.37
C PRO A 27 10.13 -4.12 -4.41
N ASP A 28 9.78 -3.68 -3.20
CA ASP A 28 10.75 -3.48 -2.13
C ASP A 28 11.04 -4.79 -1.39
N CYS A 29 12.30 -4.99 -1.02
CA CYS A 29 12.71 -5.98 -0.05
C CYS A 29 12.92 -5.30 1.31
N PRO A 30 12.19 -5.69 2.37
CA PRO A 30 12.30 -5.08 3.69
C PRO A 30 13.57 -5.50 4.43
N TRP A 31 14.22 -6.59 3.99
CA TRP A 31 15.44 -7.12 4.59
C TRP A 31 16.50 -7.28 3.51
N LEU A 32 17.20 -8.42 3.50
CA LEU A 32 18.28 -8.69 2.57
C LEU A 32 17.76 -9.09 1.21
N GLN A 33 18.24 -8.39 0.19
CA GLN A 33 18.12 -8.82 -1.19
C GLN A 33 19.44 -9.46 -1.62
N LEU A 34 19.38 -10.73 -1.98
CA LEU A 34 20.53 -11.53 -2.41
C LEU A 34 20.55 -11.64 -3.94
N GLY A 35 21.73 -11.42 -4.51
CA GLY A 35 22.03 -11.68 -5.93
C GLY A 35 22.13 -13.17 -6.25
N GLU A 36 22.39 -13.50 -7.52
CA GLU A 36 22.65 -14.89 -7.95
C GLU A 36 23.96 -15.44 -7.35
N ASP A 37 24.89 -14.56 -7.00
CA ASP A 37 26.13 -14.81 -6.28
C ASP A 37 25.94 -14.95 -4.77
N GLY A 38 24.76 -14.64 -4.25
CA GLY A 38 24.48 -14.61 -2.81
C GLY A 38 24.99 -13.36 -2.10
N GLU A 39 25.42 -12.33 -2.85
CA GLU A 39 25.86 -11.07 -2.28
C GLU A 39 24.67 -10.15 -1.98
N GLU A 40 24.81 -9.30 -0.96
CA GLU A 40 23.78 -8.33 -0.58
C GLU A 40 23.77 -7.13 -1.53
N HIS A 41 22.58 -6.80 -2.03
CA HIS A 41 22.38 -5.65 -2.89
C HIS A 41 21.27 -4.74 -2.36
N PRO A 42 21.60 -3.54 -1.85
CA PRO A 42 20.60 -2.61 -1.33
C PRO A 42 19.81 -1.92 -2.46
N GLY A 43 18.55 -1.62 -2.18
CA GLY A 43 17.68 -0.83 -3.06
C GLY A 43 16.42 -1.57 -3.52
N GLN A 44 15.82 -1.10 -4.62
CA GLN A 44 14.67 -1.78 -5.21
C GLN A 44 15.05 -3.15 -5.73
N MET A 45 14.16 -4.12 -5.51
CA MET A 45 14.40 -5.50 -5.89
C MET A 45 14.58 -5.61 -7.40
N ARG A 46 15.69 -6.23 -7.82
CA ARG A 46 16.00 -6.46 -9.23
C ARG A 46 15.44 -7.80 -9.67
N GLN A 47 15.15 -7.90 -10.96
CA GLN A 47 14.71 -9.16 -11.55
C GLN A 47 15.83 -10.20 -11.46
N GLY A 48 15.51 -11.42 -11.02
CA GLY A 48 16.48 -12.49 -10.78
C GLY A 48 16.96 -12.61 -9.33
N TYR A 49 16.72 -11.59 -8.51
CA TYR A 49 17.18 -11.57 -7.13
C TYR A 49 16.16 -12.25 -6.20
N THR A 50 16.64 -12.66 -5.03
CA THR A 50 15.80 -13.21 -3.96
C THR A 50 15.79 -12.27 -2.77
N CYS A 51 14.67 -12.23 -2.06
CA CYS A 51 14.48 -11.40 -0.89
C CYS A 51 14.29 -12.30 0.32
N VAL A 52 15.13 -12.12 1.33
CA VAL A 52 14.96 -12.76 2.63
C VAL A 52 13.77 -12.11 3.32
N LEU A 53 12.84 -12.93 3.82
CA LEU A 53 11.62 -12.41 4.47
C LEU A 53 11.82 -12.15 5.96
N ASP A 54 12.74 -12.88 6.57
CA ASP A 54 13.09 -12.77 7.98
C ASP A 54 14.51 -13.31 8.16
N TYR A 55 15.38 -12.53 8.79
CA TYR A 55 16.80 -12.85 8.96
C TYR A 55 17.19 -12.69 10.42
N ASN A 56 17.65 -13.79 11.03
CA ASN A 56 18.14 -13.77 12.39
C ASN A 56 19.66 -13.50 12.43
N TYR A 57 20.04 -12.26 12.77
CA TYR A 57 21.43 -11.84 12.89
C TYR A 57 22.25 -12.61 13.94
N HIS A 58 21.60 -13.23 14.94
CA HIS A 58 22.30 -14.00 15.97
C HIS A 58 22.61 -15.44 15.54
N GLY A 59 21.84 -16.00 14.62
CA GLY A 59 21.98 -17.39 14.15
C GLY A 59 22.46 -17.53 12.71
N GLY A 60 22.38 -16.47 11.90
CA GLY A 60 22.62 -16.54 10.46
C GLY A 60 21.50 -17.23 9.67
N ASP A 61 20.40 -17.60 10.34
CA ASP A 61 19.27 -18.31 9.75
C ASP A 61 18.30 -17.34 9.07
N SER A 62 17.89 -17.70 7.86
CA SER A 62 16.88 -17.00 7.06
C SER A 62 15.58 -17.80 7.04
N THR A 63 14.52 -17.29 7.67
CA THR A 63 13.19 -17.91 7.71
C THR A 63 12.38 -17.48 6.48
N GLY A 64 12.74 -18.10 5.35
CA GLY A 64 12.00 -18.00 4.11
C GLY A 64 12.51 -16.93 3.14
N THR A 65 12.43 -17.27 1.86
CA THR A 65 12.85 -16.40 0.75
C THR A 65 11.68 -16.17 -0.20
N ALA A 66 11.53 -14.95 -0.69
CA ALA A 66 10.61 -14.62 -1.76
C ALA A 66 11.36 -14.20 -3.01
N THR A 67 10.94 -14.72 -4.16
CA THR A 67 11.47 -14.31 -5.46
C THR A 67 10.89 -12.96 -5.89
N PHE A 68 11.56 -12.29 -6.83
CA PHE A 68 11.06 -11.03 -7.42
C PHE A 68 9.61 -11.14 -7.91
N ARG A 69 9.25 -12.25 -8.59
CA ARG A 69 7.88 -12.46 -9.09
C ARG A 69 6.85 -12.55 -7.98
N GLN A 70 7.16 -13.26 -6.90
CA GLN A 70 6.28 -13.35 -5.73
C GLN A 70 6.06 -12.00 -5.07
N ARG A 71 7.13 -11.19 -4.93
CA ARG A 71 7.02 -9.85 -4.34
C ARG A 71 6.25 -8.88 -5.23
N LYS A 72 6.51 -8.92 -6.53
CA LYS A 72 5.77 -8.11 -7.52
C LYS A 72 4.28 -8.45 -7.50
N TYR A 73 3.94 -9.73 -7.48
CA TYR A 73 2.54 -10.16 -7.38
C TYR A 73 1.88 -9.69 -6.08
N ALA A 74 2.56 -9.85 -4.93
CA ALA A 74 2.05 -9.38 -3.65
C ALA A 74 1.82 -7.85 -3.63
N GLN A 75 2.73 -7.08 -4.24
CA GLN A 75 2.57 -5.64 -4.41
C GLN A 75 1.36 -5.29 -5.30
N GLU A 76 1.17 -5.99 -6.42
CA GLU A 76 0.03 -5.79 -7.31
C GLU A 76 -1.31 -6.09 -6.62
N VAL A 77 -1.38 -7.19 -5.86
CA VAL A 77 -2.57 -7.55 -5.06
C VAL A 77 -2.87 -6.47 -4.02
N LYS A 78 -1.85 -6.07 -3.24
CA LYS A 78 -2.00 -5.03 -2.21
C LYS A 78 -2.39 -3.67 -2.81
N ARG A 79 -1.86 -3.34 -3.99
CA ARG A 79 -2.25 -2.14 -4.73
C ARG A 79 -3.71 -2.19 -5.15
N GLY A 80 -4.19 -3.31 -5.67
CA GLY A 80 -5.59 -3.52 -6.02
C GLY A 80 -6.52 -3.35 -4.81
N GLU A 81 -6.14 -3.94 -3.67
CA GLU A 81 -6.90 -3.80 -2.42
C GLU A 81 -6.95 -2.34 -1.94
N LEU A 82 -5.81 -1.63 -1.93
CA LEU A 82 -5.73 -0.23 -1.55
C LEU A 82 -6.53 0.68 -2.49
N LEU A 83 -6.54 0.39 -3.79
CA LEU A 83 -7.36 1.11 -4.76
C LEU A 83 -8.85 0.91 -4.47
N GLY A 84 -9.28 -0.33 -4.25
CA GLY A 84 -10.68 -0.65 -3.95
C GLY A 84 -11.15 0.02 -2.66
N GLN A 85 -10.40 -0.15 -1.56
CA GLN A 85 -10.72 0.47 -0.28
C GLN A 85 -10.70 1.99 -0.37
N GLY A 86 -9.66 2.57 -0.98
CA GLY A 86 -9.53 4.01 -1.12
C GLY A 86 -10.65 4.63 -1.95
N LEU A 87 -11.07 3.97 -3.03
CA LEU A 87 -12.19 4.40 -3.85
C LEU A 87 -13.52 4.36 -3.07
N LEU A 88 -13.78 3.28 -2.34
CA LEU A 88 -14.99 3.16 -1.51
C LEU A 88 -15.07 4.25 -0.45
N TYR A 89 -13.99 4.46 0.31
CA TYR A 89 -13.94 5.49 1.34
C TYR A 89 -14.09 6.91 0.78
N THR A 90 -13.45 7.18 -0.36
CA THR A 90 -13.54 8.49 -1.04
C THR A 90 -14.96 8.74 -1.54
N LEU A 91 -15.61 7.76 -2.18
CA LEU A 91 -16.98 7.90 -2.66
C LEU A 91 -17.98 8.10 -1.51
N TYR A 92 -17.86 7.31 -0.46
CA TYR A 92 -18.71 7.44 0.74
C TYR A 92 -18.58 8.83 1.37
N GLY A 93 -17.34 9.26 1.61
CA GLY A 93 -17.06 10.57 2.18
C GLY A 93 -17.53 11.72 1.29
N ALA A 94 -17.35 11.62 -0.03
CA ALA A 94 -17.74 12.65 -0.99
C ALA A 94 -19.26 12.79 -1.08
N ALA A 95 -19.99 11.67 -1.16
CA ALA A 95 -21.45 11.68 -1.19
C ALA A 95 -22.04 12.26 0.11
N GLY A 96 -21.52 11.85 1.27
CA GLY A 96 -21.98 12.33 2.56
C GLY A 96 -21.66 13.81 2.83
N THR A 97 -20.48 14.29 2.41
CA THR A 97 -20.15 15.72 2.49
C THR A 97 -21.01 16.54 1.53
N ALA A 98 -21.20 16.10 0.27
CA ALA A 98 -22.04 16.81 -0.69
C ALA A 98 -23.50 16.92 -0.21
N THR A 99 -24.10 15.81 0.23
CA THR A 99 -25.48 15.79 0.74
C THR A 99 -25.67 16.67 1.96
N THR A 100 -24.75 16.62 2.93
CA THR A 100 -24.84 17.47 4.12
C THR A 100 -24.73 18.96 3.77
N VAL A 101 -23.79 19.32 2.88
CA VAL A 101 -23.62 20.70 2.41
C VAL A 101 -24.86 21.20 1.68
N ILE A 102 -25.39 20.43 0.72
CA ILE A 102 -26.59 20.78 -0.03
C ILE A 102 -27.79 20.95 0.91
N ALA A 103 -27.99 20.02 1.85
CA ALA A 103 -29.08 20.10 2.82
C ALA A 103 -28.98 21.33 3.73
N THR A 104 -27.78 21.71 4.18
CA THR A 104 -27.58 22.97 4.93
C THR A 104 -27.77 24.21 4.07
N ARG A 105 -27.46 24.16 2.77
CA ARG A 105 -27.61 25.28 1.85
C ARG A 105 -29.06 25.50 1.42
N SER A 106 -29.85 24.43 1.33
CA SER A 106 -31.28 24.47 1.00
C SER A 106 -32.18 24.91 2.17
N ARG A 107 -31.66 24.88 3.41
CA ARG A 107 -32.39 25.34 4.61
C ARG A 107 -32.12 26.79 4.98
N ARG A 108 -31.16 27.44 4.33
CA ARG A 108 -30.92 28.89 4.43
C ARG A 108 -31.61 29.58 3.26
#